data_AF-A0A2D6HDL4-F1
#
_entry.id   AF-A0A2D6HDL4-F1
#
_cell.length_a   1.000
_cell.length_b   1.000
_cell.length_c   1.000
_cell.angle_alpha   90.00
_cell.angle_beta   90.00
_cell.angle_gamma   90.00
#
_symmetry.space_group_name_H-M   'P 1'
#
loop_
_entity.id
_entity.type
_entity.pdbx_description
1 polymer ?
#
loop_
_entity_poly.entity_id
_entity_poly.type
_entity_poly.pdbx_seq_one_letter_code
_entity_poly.pdbx_strand_id
1 'polypeptide(L)'
;MTTFTTGGEAAISQLVAEGVRVVFGIPGEHNVCLCDAILDYPELRFIGGRHEQDIAFMANGFARVSGKVAALLVISGPGVTNTLTALADAYADSVPMVLLAASPKQQFVGKGAFHELKDQTALLGSVTKWHTRVTTVAQVPAAISTAVSQAYAGRAGPTAVEIPYDVQEAHGRPPPVSATPRVRRGADDAAVSDAARRIAGAARPLVLLGSAAAEGSAEIIGLIERLNAVCGATALASGIVPSNHPLCLGCWIERELARPMLEDADVIVVVGCGLTEIDTRGWTLPLSDKLIQIDACPETIGRNYDVAVGMAGDPKTVLAQ
;
A
#
# COMPACT_ATOMS: atom_id res chain seq x y z
N MET A 1 -0.05 24.90 19.68
CA MET A 1 0.80 26.07 19.35
C MET A 1 1.79 25.64 18.28
N THR A 2 2.14 26.51 17.33
CA THR A 2 3.13 26.20 16.30
C THR A 2 4.54 26.35 16.87
N THR A 3 5.32 25.26 16.83
CA THR A 3 6.70 25.21 17.33
C THR A 3 7.65 25.78 16.27
N PHE A 4 8.70 26.48 16.69
CA PHE A 4 9.77 26.91 15.78
C PHE A 4 10.76 25.75 15.62
N THR A 5 10.90 25.23 14.41
CA THR A 5 11.55 23.93 14.13
C THR A 5 12.12 23.93 12.71
N THR A 6 13.08 23.04 12.43
CA THR A 6 13.62 22.84 11.08
C THR A 6 12.64 22.09 10.18
N GLY A 7 12.81 22.16 8.87
CA GLY A 7 12.04 21.33 7.94
C GLY A 7 12.30 19.83 8.13
N GLY A 8 13.51 19.44 8.51
CA GLY A 8 13.86 18.06 8.87
C GLY A 8 13.04 17.54 10.05
N GLU A 9 13.07 18.28 11.16
CA GLU A 9 12.28 17.99 12.38
C GLU A 9 10.77 17.95 12.07
N ALA A 10 10.26 18.89 11.27
CA ALA A 10 8.85 18.90 10.85
C ALA A 10 8.45 17.66 10.05
N ALA A 11 9.35 17.11 9.22
CA ALA A 11 9.06 15.91 8.45
C ALA A 11 9.02 14.66 9.35
N ILE A 12 10.01 14.50 10.22
CA ILE A 12 10.12 13.33 11.10
C ILE A 12 9.02 13.34 12.16
N SER A 13 8.74 14.49 12.78
CA SER A 13 7.63 14.64 13.73
C SER A 13 6.29 14.24 13.12
N GLN A 14 6.01 14.64 11.89
CA GLN A 14 4.78 14.24 11.20
C GLN A 14 4.76 12.74 10.88
N LEU A 15 5.87 12.15 10.42
CA LEU A 15 5.94 10.69 10.21
C LEU A 15 5.60 9.91 11.50
N VAL A 16 6.16 10.35 12.63
CA VAL A 16 5.89 9.74 13.94
C VAL A 16 4.41 9.83 14.31
N ALA A 17 3.80 10.99 14.10
CA ALA A 17 2.38 11.20 14.36
C ALA A 17 1.48 10.32 13.47
N GLU A 18 1.86 10.09 12.21
CA GLU A 18 1.19 9.15 11.30
C GLU A 18 1.36 7.67 11.70
N GLY A 19 2.05 7.38 12.81
CA GLY A 19 2.22 6.04 13.34
C GLY A 19 3.41 5.28 12.76
N VAL A 20 4.28 5.93 11.98
CA VAL A 20 5.51 5.33 11.47
C VAL A 20 6.46 5.04 12.64
N ARG A 21 7.04 3.84 12.65
CA ARG A 21 7.97 3.38 13.71
C ARG A 21 9.27 2.80 13.16
N VAL A 22 9.34 2.54 11.86
CA VAL A 22 10.54 2.00 11.21
C VAL A 22 10.83 2.84 9.97
N VAL A 23 12.06 3.34 9.88
CA VAL A 23 12.57 4.12 8.74
C VAL A 23 13.75 3.37 8.15
N PHE A 24 13.73 3.13 6.86
CA PHE A 24 14.80 2.48 6.11
C PHE A 24 15.55 3.56 5.32
N GLY A 25 16.88 3.60 5.37
CA GLY A 25 17.59 4.69 4.71
C GLY A 25 19.09 4.51 4.58
N ILE A 26 19.68 5.37 3.77
CA ILE A 26 21.12 5.56 3.70
C ILE A 26 21.40 7.05 3.96
N PRO A 27 22.11 7.38 5.04
CA PRO A 27 22.53 8.75 5.31
C PRO A 27 23.50 9.26 4.24
N GLY A 28 23.37 10.53 3.88
CA GLY A 28 24.31 11.25 3.03
C GLY A 28 24.05 12.75 3.06
N GLU A 29 24.85 13.50 2.32
CA GLU A 29 24.87 14.97 2.38
C GLU A 29 23.46 15.60 2.27
N HIS A 30 22.67 15.16 1.29
CA HIS A 30 21.37 15.79 1.00
C HIS A 30 20.25 15.46 1.99
N ASN A 31 20.38 14.45 2.85
CA ASN A 31 19.33 14.03 3.78
C ASN A 31 19.79 14.02 5.25
N VAL A 32 20.95 14.63 5.54
CA VAL A 32 21.53 14.63 6.88
C VAL A 32 20.61 15.26 7.91
N CYS A 33 19.90 16.35 7.58
CA CYS A 33 18.95 16.99 8.49
C CYS A 33 17.77 16.08 8.85
N LEU A 34 17.30 15.25 7.92
CA LEU A 34 16.26 14.26 8.20
C LEU A 34 16.81 13.11 9.07
N CYS A 35 18.05 12.67 8.82
CA CYS A 35 18.70 11.65 9.64
C CYS A 35 18.95 12.12 11.08
N ASP A 36 19.40 13.36 11.24
CA ASP A 36 19.66 13.99 12.53
C ASP A 36 18.36 14.10 13.35
N ALA A 37 17.28 14.59 12.73
CA ALA A 37 15.97 14.69 13.37
C ALA A 37 15.39 13.33 13.82
N ILE A 38 15.79 12.20 13.23
CA ILE A 38 15.36 10.87 13.71
C ILE A 38 15.92 10.55 15.09
N LEU A 39 17.09 11.09 15.46
CA LEU A 39 17.74 10.81 16.74
C LEU A 39 16.94 11.30 17.95
N ASP A 40 16.08 12.30 17.75
CA ASP A 40 15.20 12.86 18.80
C ASP A 40 13.98 11.98 19.10
N TYR A 41 13.72 10.95 18.29
CA TYR A 41 12.55 10.06 18.43
C TYR A 41 12.99 8.63 18.75
N PRO A 42 13.17 8.28 20.05
CA PRO A 42 13.61 6.94 20.45
C PRO A 42 12.63 5.81 20.06
N GLU A 43 11.36 6.14 19.76
CA GLU A 43 10.37 5.21 19.22
C GLU A 43 10.55 4.88 17.73
N LEU A 44 11.38 5.64 17.01
CA LEU A 44 11.76 5.34 15.64
C LEU A 44 12.95 4.39 15.61
N ARG A 45 12.82 3.31 14.84
CA ARG A 45 13.92 2.44 14.50
C ARG A 45 14.44 2.77 13.11
N PHE A 46 15.65 3.32 13.03
CA PHE A 46 16.35 3.50 11.76
C PHE A 46 17.08 2.21 11.35
N ILE A 47 16.83 1.76 10.12
CA ILE A 47 17.48 0.60 9.50
C ILE A 47 18.35 1.10 8.35
N GLY A 48 19.67 1.14 8.60
CA GLY A 48 20.66 1.49 7.60
C GLY A 48 20.99 0.32 6.68
N GLY A 49 21.19 0.59 5.38
CA GLY A 49 21.69 -0.40 4.42
C GLY A 49 22.94 0.03 3.67
N ARG A 50 23.31 -0.76 2.66
CA ARG A 50 24.50 -0.53 1.81
C ARG A 50 24.16 -0.24 0.35
N HIS A 51 22.90 -0.38 -0.03
CA HIS A 51 22.37 -0.02 -1.33
C HIS A 51 20.90 0.39 -1.20
N GLU A 52 20.46 1.45 -1.89
CA GLU A 52 19.09 1.97 -1.74
C GLU A 52 18.03 0.97 -2.25
N GLN A 53 18.39 0.14 -3.23
CA GLN A 53 17.51 -0.94 -3.69
C GLN A 53 17.21 -1.94 -2.56
N ASP A 54 18.24 -2.33 -1.80
CA ASP A 54 18.11 -3.34 -0.74
C ASP A 54 17.21 -2.82 0.37
N ILE A 55 17.45 -1.60 0.85
CA ILE A 55 16.61 -0.99 1.90
C ILE A 55 15.18 -0.74 1.44
N ALA A 56 14.98 -0.44 0.15
CA ALA A 56 13.66 -0.27 -0.42
C ALA A 56 12.90 -1.60 -0.50
N PHE A 57 13.59 -2.72 -0.81
CA PHE A 57 12.98 -4.04 -0.71
C PHE A 57 12.79 -4.52 0.74
N MET A 58 13.66 -4.14 1.68
CA MET A 58 13.43 -4.38 3.11
C MET A 58 12.18 -3.65 3.60
N ALA A 59 12.01 -2.39 3.20
CA ALA A 59 10.82 -1.60 3.49
C ALA A 59 9.55 -2.23 2.89
N ASN A 60 9.63 -2.69 1.64
CA ASN A 60 8.55 -3.41 0.97
C ASN A 60 8.15 -4.69 1.74
N GLY A 61 9.13 -5.54 2.09
CA GLY A 61 8.87 -6.74 2.89
C GLY A 61 8.30 -6.43 4.29
N PHE A 62 8.81 -5.40 4.96
CA PHE A 62 8.25 -4.93 6.23
C PHE A 62 6.77 -4.52 6.08
N ALA A 63 6.43 -3.75 5.04
CA ALA A 63 5.07 -3.30 4.83
C ALA A 63 4.11 -4.48 4.59
N ARG A 64 4.53 -5.47 3.79
CA ARG A 64 3.74 -6.69 3.54
C ARG A 64 3.46 -7.50 4.80
N VAL A 65 4.48 -7.72 5.63
CA VAL A 65 4.36 -8.57 6.82
C VAL A 65 3.64 -7.86 7.96
N SER A 66 3.86 -6.55 8.12
CA SER A 66 3.32 -5.80 9.26
C SER A 66 1.96 -5.15 9.03
N GLY A 67 1.54 -4.97 7.77
CA GLY A 67 0.40 -4.14 7.39
C GLY A 67 0.60 -2.63 7.63
N LYS A 68 1.80 -2.23 8.09
CA LYS A 68 2.16 -0.85 8.39
C LYS A 68 2.95 -0.23 7.24
N VAL A 69 2.82 1.08 7.06
CA VAL A 69 3.57 1.80 6.03
C VAL A 69 5.04 1.79 6.38
N ALA A 70 5.87 1.51 5.38
CA ALA A 70 7.31 1.63 5.51
C ALA A 70 7.75 3.02 5.03
N ALA A 71 8.51 3.73 5.85
CA ALA A 71 9.15 4.97 5.44
C ALA A 71 10.56 4.68 4.91
N LEU A 72 10.88 5.29 3.76
CA LEU A 72 12.18 5.27 3.13
C LEU A 72 12.79 6.66 3.16
N LEU A 73 14.12 6.75 3.33
CA LEU A 73 14.85 8.00 3.35
C LEU A 73 16.13 7.87 2.52
N VAL A 74 16.21 8.65 1.44
CA VAL A 74 17.33 8.58 0.48
C VAL A 74 17.79 9.96 0.06
N ILE A 75 19.05 10.04 -0.39
CA ILE A 75 19.60 11.24 -1.00
C ILE A 75 19.00 11.47 -2.40
N SER A 76 19.22 12.66 -2.95
CA SER A 76 18.86 12.97 -4.33
C SER A 76 19.59 12.12 -5.37
N GLY A 77 19.09 12.15 -6.60
CA GLY A 77 19.79 11.61 -7.76
C GLY A 77 19.99 10.11 -7.68
N PRO A 78 21.24 9.61 -7.59
CA PRO A 78 21.52 8.18 -7.55
C PRO A 78 20.74 7.46 -6.44
N GLY A 79 20.56 8.10 -5.28
CA GLY A 79 19.79 7.52 -4.17
C GLY A 79 18.34 7.25 -4.57
N VAL A 80 17.68 8.21 -5.22
CA VAL A 80 16.33 8.04 -5.76
C VAL A 80 16.31 6.97 -6.85
N THR A 81 17.21 7.04 -7.84
CA THR A 81 17.21 6.10 -8.98
C THR A 81 17.38 4.65 -8.53
N ASN A 82 18.18 4.41 -7.49
CA ASN A 82 18.41 3.08 -6.93
C ASN A 82 17.17 2.50 -6.21
N THR A 83 16.21 3.33 -5.80
CA THR A 83 14.94 2.85 -5.19
C THR A 83 13.86 2.48 -6.20
N LEU A 84 13.97 2.95 -7.45
CA LEU A 84 12.85 2.91 -8.41
C LEU A 84 12.34 1.50 -8.69
N THR A 85 13.22 0.50 -8.74
CA THR A 85 12.82 -0.90 -8.95
C THR A 85 11.90 -1.39 -7.84
N ALA A 86 12.25 -1.10 -6.58
CA ALA A 86 11.46 -1.53 -5.43
C ALA A 86 10.15 -0.74 -5.30
N LEU A 87 10.13 0.54 -5.72
CA LEU A 87 8.90 1.33 -5.80
C LEU A 87 7.98 0.82 -6.91
N ALA A 88 8.53 0.49 -8.09
CA ALA A 88 7.74 -0.09 -9.17
C ALA A 88 7.11 -1.44 -8.76
N ASP A 89 7.87 -2.30 -8.06
CA ASP A 89 7.36 -3.53 -7.46
C ASP A 89 6.23 -3.24 -6.45
N ALA A 90 6.46 -2.31 -5.51
CA ALA A 90 5.46 -1.92 -4.53
C ALA A 90 4.18 -1.37 -5.18
N TYR A 91 4.32 -0.61 -6.28
CA TYR A 91 3.17 -0.12 -7.04
C TYR A 91 2.42 -1.25 -7.73
N ALA A 92 3.14 -2.20 -8.35
CA ALA A 92 2.55 -3.36 -8.99
C ALA A 92 1.78 -4.23 -7.98
N ASP A 93 2.31 -4.40 -6.76
CA ASP A 93 1.76 -5.30 -5.75
C ASP A 93 0.89 -4.61 -4.68
N SER A 94 0.61 -3.32 -4.85
CA SER A 94 -0.20 -2.52 -3.92
C SER A 94 0.37 -2.43 -2.50
N VAL A 95 1.69 -2.27 -2.37
CA VAL A 95 2.38 -2.19 -1.08
C VAL A 95 2.46 -0.74 -0.60
N PRO A 96 1.95 -0.40 0.60
CA PRO A 96 1.97 0.95 1.12
C PRO A 96 3.37 1.33 1.60
N MET A 97 4.02 2.27 0.89
CA MET A 97 5.35 2.79 1.22
C MET A 97 5.38 4.31 1.05
N VAL A 98 6.22 5.01 1.81
CA VAL A 98 6.42 6.46 1.70
C VAL A 98 7.91 6.73 1.56
N LEU A 99 8.31 7.31 0.43
CA LEU A 99 9.68 7.76 0.20
C LEU A 99 9.83 9.23 0.58
N LEU A 100 10.75 9.53 1.50
CA LEU A 100 11.32 10.86 1.67
C LEU A 100 12.57 10.98 0.80
N ALA A 101 12.43 11.68 -0.31
CA ALA A 101 13.50 11.91 -1.26
C ALA A 101 14.12 13.29 -1.01
N ALA A 102 15.41 13.35 -0.70
CA ALA A 102 16.08 14.64 -0.72
C ALA A 102 16.20 15.17 -2.16
N SER A 103 16.32 16.49 -2.31
CA SER A 103 16.70 17.12 -3.57
C SER A 103 17.72 18.24 -3.33
N PRO A 104 18.51 18.64 -4.35
CA PRO A 104 19.45 19.75 -4.21
C PRO A 104 18.77 21.05 -3.77
N LYS A 105 19.56 21.99 -3.24
CA LYS A 105 19.04 23.31 -2.84
C LYS A 105 18.32 23.96 -4.02
N GLN A 106 17.16 24.57 -3.76
CA GLN A 106 16.29 25.11 -4.81
C GLN A 106 17.02 26.09 -5.76
N GLN A 107 17.90 26.93 -5.22
CA GLN A 107 18.71 27.89 -6.00
C GLN A 107 19.77 27.27 -6.93
N PHE A 108 20.09 25.98 -6.76
CA PHE A 108 21.08 25.26 -7.58
C PHE A 108 20.43 24.41 -8.68
N VAL A 109 19.12 24.17 -8.61
CA VAL A 109 18.38 23.43 -9.63
C VAL A 109 18.49 24.15 -10.99
N GLY A 110 18.73 23.38 -12.04
CA GLY A 110 18.97 23.82 -13.41
C GLY A 110 20.41 24.27 -13.69
N LYS A 111 21.32 24.17 -12.70
CA LYS A 111 22.71 24.66 -12.81
C LYS A 111 23.75 23.55 -12.74
N GLY A 112 23.34 22.28 -12.77
CA GLY A 112 24.24 21.13 -12.64
C GLY A 112 24.63 20.88 -11.18
N ALA A 113 23.66 20.96 -10.27
CA ALA A 113 23.90 20.71 -8.86
C ALA A 113 24.41 19.28 -8.64
N PHE A 114 25.14 19.06 -7.55
CA PHE A 114 25.60 17.72 -7.19
C PHE A 114 24.41 16.75 -7.06
N HIS A 115 24.48 15.61 -7.75
CA HIS A 115 23.40 14.63 -7.84
C HIS A 115 22.07 15.16 -8.42
N GLU A 116 22.12 16.21 -9.24
CA GLU A 116 20.94 16.68 -9.98
C GLU A 116 20.56 15.69 -11.10
N LEU A 117 19.29 15.30 -11.12
CA LEU A 117 18.67 14.62 -12.28
C LEU A 117 18.00 15.64 -13.18
N LYS A 118 17.79 15.24 -14.44
CA LYS A 118 17.01 16.04 -15.40
C LYS A 118 15.62 16.42 -14.85
N ASP A 119 14.93 15.44 -14.26
CA ASP A 119 13.64 15.64 -13.60
C ASP A 119 13.41 14.49 -12.61
N GLN A 120 13.73 14.73 -11.33
CA GLN A 120 13.53 13.76 -10.26
C GLN A 120 12.04 13.55 -9.97
N THR A 121 11.24 14.62 -10.05
CA THR A 121 9.79 14.61 -9.80
C THR A 121 9.07 13.71 -10.80
N ALA A 122 9.34 13.88 -12.09
CA ALA A 122 8.73 13.06 -13.13
C ALA A 122 9.14 11.58 -13.00
N LEU A 123 10.38 11.32 -12.56
CA LEU A 123 10.87 9.95 -12.36
C LEU A 123 10.16 9.27 -11.19
N LEU A 124 9.91 9.98 -10.08
CA LEU A 124 9.11 9.46 -8.98
C LEU A 124 7.66 9.23 -9.42
N GLY A 125 7.10 10.13 -10.23
CA GLY A 125 5.75 10.01 -10.76
C GLY A 125 5.51 8.81 -11.67
N SER A 126 6.55 8.21 -12.24
CA SER A 126 6.40 7.02 -13.09
C SER A 126 6.31 5.71 -12.29
N VAL A 127 6.70 5.70 -11.01
CA VAL A 127 6.73 4.50 -10.15
C VAL A 127 5.95 4.65 -8.84
N THR A 128 5.37 5.81 -8.58
CA THR A 128 4.56 6.07 -7.38
C THR A 128 3.14 6.49 -7.75
N LYS A 129 2.17 6.14 -6.89
CA LYS A 129 0.77 6.53 -7.12
C LYS A 129 0.50 8.00 -6.79
N TRP A 130 1.35 8.61 -5.96
CA TRP A 130 1.27 10.01 -5.58
C TRP A 130 2.66 10.50 -5.22
N HIS A 131 2.99 11.70 -5.68
CA HIS A 131 4.23 12.36 -5.34
C HIS A 131 4.02 13.87 -5.22
N THR A 132 4.86 14.53 -4.42
CA THR A 132 4.91 15.98 -4.38
C THR A 132 6.32 16.47 -4.05
N ARG A 133 6.58 17.73 -4.37
CA ARG A 133 7.78 18.44 -3.96
C ARG A 133 7.38 19.66 -3.14
N VAL A 134 7.89 19.73 -1.91
CA VAL A 134 7.69 20.91 -1.06
C VAL A 134 8.73 21.99 -1.39
N THR A 135 8.37 23.25 -1.18
CA THR A 135 9.24 24.42 -1.39
C THR A 135 9.44 25.25 -0.12
N THR A 136 8.68 24.95 0.93
CA THR A 136 8.75 25.66 2.23
C THR A 136 8.55 24.70 3.41
N VAL A 137 9.09 25.06 4.57
CA VAL A 137 8.93 24.30 5.83
C VAL A 137 7.45 24.11 6.19
N ALA A 138 6.61 25.11 5.94
CA ALA A 138 5.18 25.08 6.28
C ALA A 138 4.39 24.00 5.53
N GLN A 139 4.85 23.58 4.35
CA GLN A 139 4.19 22.54 3.54
C GLN A 139 4.55 21.13 3.99
N VAL A 140 5.68 20.94 4.68
CA VAL A 140 6.25 19.63 4.99
C VAL A 140 5.24 18.72 5.71
N PRO A 141 4.60 19.11 6.83
CA PRO A 141 3.71 18.19 7.53
C PRO A 141 2.49 17.77 6.70
N ALA A 142 1.87 18.71 5.98
CA ALA A 142 0.72 18.39 5.13
C ALA A 142 1.10 17.45 4.00
N ALA A 143 2.29 17.62 3.41
CA ALA A 143 2.80 16.72 2.37
C ALA A 143 3.05 15.31 2.90
N ILE A 144 3.69 15.15 4.07
CA ILE A 144 3.89 13.84 4.70
C ILE A 144 2.56 13.17 5.06
N SER A 145 1.63 13.89 5.69
CA SER A 145 0.31 13.36 6.05
C SER A 145 -0.47 12.90 4.82
N THR A 146 -0.43 13.69 3.74
CA THR A 146 -1.02 13.32 2.46
C THR A 146 -0.35 12.08 1.87
N ALA A 147 0.99 12.01 1.88
CA ALA A 147 1.73 10.87 1.36
C ALA A 147 1.37 9.56 2.06
N VAL A 148 1.29 9.57 3.40
CA VAL A 148 0.89 8.41 4.19
C VAL A 148 -0.56 8.04 3.91
N SER A 149 -1.47 9.03 3.88
CA SER A 149 -2.88 8.78 3.58
C SER A 149 -3.07 8.18 2.19
N GLN A 150 -2.40 8.72 1.18
CA GLN A 150 -2.42 8.24 -0.20
C GLN A 150 -1.81 6.84 -0.34
N ALA A 151 -0.80 6.49 0.47
CA ALA A 151 -0.20 5.16 0.44
C ALA A 151 -1.22 4.05 0.77
N TYR A 152 -2.27 4.36 1.55
CA TYR A 152 -3.35 3.43 1.90
C TYR A 152 -4.65 3.63 1.10
N ALA A 153 -4.91 4.84 0.61
CA ALA A 153 -6.22 5.17 0.04
C ALA A 153 -6.51 4.38 -1.25
N GLY A 154 -7.72 3.85 -1.39
CA GLY A 154 -8.11 3.03 -2.54
C GLY A 154 -7.16 1.84 -2.71
N ARG A 155 -6.60 1.66 -3.91
CA ARG A 155 -5.51 0.71 -4.12
C ARG A 155 -4.24 1.21 -3.45
N ALA A 156 -3.79 0.52 -2.40
CA ALA A 156 -2.56 0.85 -1.69
C ALA A 156 -1.35 0.91 -2.66
N GLY A 157 -0.30 1.62 -2.28
CA GLY A 157 0.89 1.74 -3.11
C GLY A 157 1.92 2.75 -2.58
N PRO A 158 3.07 2.87 -3.26
CA PRO A 158 4.15 3.75 -2.85
C PRO A 158 3.85 5.20 -3.19
N THR A 159 4.23 6.10 -2.29
CA THR A 159 4.17 7.55 -2.47
C THR A 159 5.53 8.18 -2.22
N ALA A 160 5.73 9.42 -2.69
CA ALA A 160 6.99 10.13 -2.48
C ALA A 160 6.78 11.60 -2.09
N VAL A 161 7.65 12.10 -1.21
CA VAL A 161 7.76 13.52 -0.89
C VAL A 161 9.20 13.94 -1.11
N GLU A 162 9.39 14.84 -2.07
CA GLU A 162 10.66 15.49 -2.31
C GLU A 162 10.83 16.70 -1.40
N ILE A 163 11.90 16.70 -0.60
CA ILE A 163 12.22 17.75 0.36
C ILE A 163 13.59 18.35 -0.02
N PRO A 164 13.63 19.56 -0.62
CA PRO A 164 14.89 20.23 -0.95
C PRO A 164 15.76 20.44 0.27
N TYR A 165 17.08 20.30 0.12
CA TYR A 165 18.02 20.39 1.23
C TYR A 165 17.94 21.73 1.98
N ASP A 166 17.76 22.84 1.26
CA ASP A 166 17.53 24.16 1.87
C ASP A 166 16.21 24.27 2.63
N VAL A 167 15.18 23.50 2.26
CA VAL A 167 13.93 23.40 3.03
C VAL A 167 14.13 22.58 4.30
N GLN A 168 14.96 21.52 4.25
CA GLN A 168 15.28 20.71 5.42
C GLN A 168 16.02 21.53 6.49
N GLU A 169 17.00 22.34 6.08
CA GLU A 169 17.81 23.21 6.97
C GLU A 169 17.04 24.44 7.48
N ALA A 170 16.09 24.94 6.69
CA ALA A 170 15.36 26.14 7.04
C ALA A 170 14.51 25.96 8.30
N HIS A 171 14.47 26.99 9.14
CA HIS A 171 13.57 27.05 10.28
C HIS A 171 12.24 27.68 9.90
N GLY A 172 11.16 27.21 10.50
CA GLY A 172 9.83 27.74 10.30
C GLY A 172 8.90 27.46 11.47
N ARG A 173 7.66 27.93 11.35
CA ARG A 173 6.55 27.61 12.27
C ARG A 173 5.48 26.85 11.50
N PRO A 174 5.72 25.58 11.14
CA PRO A 174 4.74 24.81 10.40
C PRO A 174 3.45 24.62 11.24
N PRO A 175 2.33 24.30 10.60
CA PRO A 175 1.10 23.94 11.31
C PRO A 175 1.35 22.80 12.30
N PRO A 176 0.55 22.70 13.38
CA PRO A 176 0.69 21.60 14.33
C PRO A 176 0.56 20.25 13.64
N VAL A 177 1.43 19.32 14.03
CA VAL A 177 1.40 17.93 13.59
C VAL A 177 0.12 17.27 14.09
N SER A 178 -0.57 16.57 13.20
CA SER A 178 -1.74 15.75 13.52
C SER A 178 -1.76 14.52 12.61
N ALA A 179 -2.06 13.37 13.19
CA ALA A 179 -2.35 12.17 12.41
C ALA A 179 -3.66 12.36 11.64
N THR A 180 -3.75 11.81 10.44
CA THR A 180 -5.03 11.69 9.73
C THR A 180 -5.69 10.35 10.13
N PRO A 181 -6.87 10.36 10.80
CA PRO A 181 -7.55 9.12 11.15
C PRO A 181 -7.90 8.31 9.91
N ARG A 182 -7.55 7.03 9.92
CA ARG A 182 -7.96 6.11 8.85
C ARG A 182 -9.37 5.62 9.11
N VAL A 183 -10.28 5.99 8.22
CA VAL A 183 -11.67 5.51 8.27
C VAL A 183 -11.79 4.30 7.37
N ARG A 184 -12.04 3.13 7.96
CA ARG A 184 -12.46 1.93 7.23
C ARG A 184 -13.96 1.99 7.07
N ARG A 185 -14.42 1.80 5.83
CA ARG A 185 -15.85 1.86 5.49
C ARG A 185 -16.31 0.48 5.07
N GLY A 186 -17.50 0.10 5.50
CA GLY A 186 -18.22 -1.02 4.91
C GLY A 186 -18.76 -0.67 3.54
N ALA A 187 -19.39 -1.64 2.91
CA ALA A 187 -20.09 -1.47 1.64
C ALA A 187 -21.53 -1.01 1.90
N ASP A 188 -22.22 -0.66 0.81
CA ASP A 188 -23.64 -0.34 0.83
C ASP A 188 -24.48 -1.53 1.34
N ASP A 189 -25.37 -1.28 2.30
CA ASP A 189 -26.15 -2.33 2.97
C ASP A 189 -27.05 -3.13 2.00
N ALA A 190 -27.52 -2.50 0.91
CA ALA A 190 -28.32 -3.21 -0.10
C ALA A 190 -27.44 -4.14 -0.94
N ALA A 191 -26.21 -3.74 -1.27
CA ALA A 191 -25.23 -4.61 -1.92
C ALA A 191 -24.82 -5.79 -1.03
N VAL A 192 -24.56 -5.55 0.26
CA VAL A 192 -24.27 -6.60 1.25
C VAL A 192 -25.45 -7.57 1.35
N SER A 193 -26.67 -7.06 1.46
CA SER A 193 -27.89 -7.87 1.52
C SER A 193 -28.09 -8.71 0.25
N ASP A 194 -27.81 -8.16 -0.94
CA ASP A 194 -27.92 -8.92 -2.19
C ASP A 194 -26.88 -10.03 -2.28
N ALA A 195 -25.63 -9.73 -1.92
CA ALA A 195 -24.55 -10.72 -1.85
C ALA A 195 -24.89 -11.85 -0.88
N ALA A 196 -25.35 -11.51 0.34
CA ALA A 196 -25.73 -12.49 1.35
C ALA A 196 -26.84 -13.44 0.86
N ARG A 197 -27.87 -12.92 0.17
CA ARG A 197 -28.94 -13.76 -0.41
C ARG A 197 -28.40 -14.73 -1.47
N ARG A 198 -27.52 -14.26 -2.36
CA ARG A 198 -26.92 -15.09 -3.41
C ARG A 198 -26.04 -16.18 -2.81
N ILE A 199 -25.23 -15.82 -1.82
CA ILE A 199 -24.36 -16.75 -1.09
C ILE A 199 -25.18 -17.79 -0.33
N ALA A 200 -26.26 -17.39 0.34
CA ALA A 200 -27.11 -18.32 1.10
C ALA A 200 -27.85 -19.35 0.21
N GLY A 201 -28.07 -19.03 -1.07
CA GLY A 201 -28.64 -19.95 -2.05
C GLY A 201 -27.62 -20.83 -2.77
N ALA A 202 -26.33 -20.63 -2.53
CA ALA A 202 -25.25 -21.35 -3.21
C ALA A 202 -25.07 -22.76 -2.64
N ALA A 203 -24.99 -23.76 -3.51
CA ALA A 203 -24.67 -25.13 -3.16
C ALA A 203 -23.16 -25.42 -3.22
N ARG A 204 -22.40 -24.67 -4.04
CA ARG A 204 -20.95 -24.83 -4.22
C ARG A 204 -20.24 -23.48 -4.19
N PRO A 205 -20.30 -22.75 -3.06
CA PRO A 205 -19.61 -21.47 -2.92
C PRO A 205 -18.10 -21.67 -2.92
N LEU A 206 -17.40 -20.77 -3.61
CA LEU A 206 -15.94 -20.67 -3.60
C LEU A 206 -15.52 -19.26 -3.18
N VAL A 207 -14.46 -19.16 -2.38
CA VAL A 207 -13.87 -17.88 -1.96
C VAL A 207 -12.49 -17.72 -2.58
N LEU A 208 -12.25 -16.60 -3.27
CA LEU A 208 -10.96 -16.26 -3.86
C LEU A 208 -10.37 -15.03 -3.14
N LEU A 209 -9.23 -15.21 -2.51
CA LEU A 209 -8.57 -14.20 -1.69
C LEU A 209 -7.45 -13.50 -2.46
N GLY A 210 -7.45 -12.17 -2.41
CA GLY A 210 -6.34 -11.32 -2.81
C GLY A 210 -5.65 -10.68 -1.59
N SER A 211 -4.50 -10.05 -1.82
CA SER A 211 -3.63 -9.54 -0.75
C SER A 211 -4.29 -8.46 0.11
N ALA A 212 -5.24 -7.69 -0.44
CA ALA A 212 -5.94 -6.64 0.32
C ALA A 212 -6.89 -7.22 1.39
N ALA A 213 -7.14 -8.54 1.38
CA ALA A 213 -7.94 -9.23 2.38
C ALA A 213 -7.16 -9.60 3.66
N ALA A 214 -5.85 -9.33 3.73
CA ALA A 214 -4.96 -9.86 4.77
C ALA A 214 -5.39 -9.55 6.22
N GLU A 215 -5.96 -8.37 6.46
CA GLU A 215 -6.41 -7.98 7.80
C GLU A 215 -7.73 -8.62 8.24
N GLY A 216 -8.46 -9.26 7.31
CA GLY A 216 -9.74 -9.92 7.51
C GLY A 216 -9.64 -11.43 7.69
N SER A 217 -8.47 -11.98 8.03
CA SER A 217 -8.24 -13.42 8.13
C SER A 217 -9.27 -14.14 9.01
N ALA A 218 -9.60 -13.59 10.18
CA ALA A 218 -10.58 -14.19 11.10
C ALA A 218 -12.00 -14.19 10.52
N GLU A 219 -12.40 -13.09 9.89
CA GLU A 219 -13.71 -12.94 9.24
C GLU A 219 -13.83 -13.87 8.02
N ILE A 220 -12.76 -14.01 7.24
CA ILE A 220 -12.67 -14.94 6.10
C ILE A 220 -12.81 -16.38 6.58
N ILE A 221 -12.09 -16.78 7.64
CA ILE A 221 -12.18 -18.13 8.22
C ILE A 221 -13.62 -18.40 8.68
N GLY A 222 -14.22 -17.44 9.40
CA GLY A 222 -15.61 -17.56 9.83
C GLY A 222 -16.60 -17.67 8.66
N LEU A 223 -16.37 -16.96 7.56
CA LEU A 223 -17.19 -17.06 6.35
C LEU A 223 -17.07 -18.45 5.70
N ILE A 224 -15.85 -18.93 5.45
CA ILE A 224 -15.63 -20.21 4.75
C ILE A 224 -16.17 -21.38 5.57
N GLU A 225 -16.04 -21.34 6.90
CA GLU A 225 -16.57 -22.38 7.81
C GLU A 225 -18.10 -22.39 7.82
N ARG A 226 -18.75 -21.22 7.88
CA ARG A 226 -20.22 -21.10 7.86
C ARG A 226 -20.82 -21.59 6.55
N LEU A 227 -20.14 -21.33 5.45
CA LEU A 227 -20.60 -21.73 4.11
C LEU A 227 -20.17 -23.13 3.72
N ASN A 228 -19.26 -23.75 4.49
CA ASN A 228 -18.49 -24.91 4.06
C ASN A 228 -17.88 -24.69 2.65
N ALA A 229 -17.41 -23.46 2.41
CA ALA A 229 -16.90 -23.02 1.11
C ALA A 229 -15.42 -23.32 0.99
N VAL A 230 -15.02 -23.82 -0.17
CA VAL A 230 -13.59 -23.97 -0.48
C VAL A 230 -13.00 -22.58 -0.75
N CYS A 231 -11.81 -22.31 -0.21
CA CYS A 231 -11.08 -21.07 -0.48
C CYS A 231 -9.78 -21.30 -1.25
N GLY A 232 -9.51 -20.45 -2.24
CA GLY A 232 -8.23 -20.28 -2.90
C GLY A 232 -7.66 -18.89 -2.67
N ALA A 233 -6.37 -18.73 -2.85
CA ALA A 233 -5.68 -17.46 -2.71
C ALA A 233 -4.83 -17.16 -3.94
N THR A 234 -4.58 -15.88 -4.22
CA THR A 234 -3.48 -15.50 -5.09
C THR A 234 -2.14 -15.75 -4.39
N ALA A 235 -1.03 -15.71 -5.13
CA ALA A 235 0.30 -15.88 -4.53
C ALA A 235 0.56 -14.88 -3.39
N LEU A 236 0.12 -13.62 -3.55
CA LEU A 236 0.28 -12.56 -2.56
C LEU A 236 -0.68 -12.66 -1.36
N ALA A 237 -1.73 -13.47 -1.50
CA ALA A 237 -2.71 -13.75 -0.45
C ALA A 237 -2.45 -15.07 0.29
N SER A 238 -1.36 -15.76 -0.07
CA SER A 238 -0.99 -17.01 0.57
C SER A 238 -0.75 -16.82 2.07
N GLY A 239 -1.36 -17.66 2.89
CA GLY A 239 -1.26 -17.60 4.35
C GLY A 239 -2.34 -16.75 5.04
N ILE A 240 -3.22 -16.05 4.31
CA ILE A 240 -4.40 -15.40 4.91
C ILE A 240 -5.29 -16.44 5.59
N VAL A 241 -5.48 -17.59 4.94
CA VAL A 241 -6.03 -18.80 5.57
C VAL A 241 -4.89 -19.80 5.75
N PRO A 242 -4.73 -20.42 6.93
CA PRO A 242 -3.69 -21.42 7.15
C PRO A 242 -3.75 -22.56 6.12
N SER A 243 -2.60 -22.91 5.54
CA SER A 243 -2.52 -23.96 4.49
C SER A 243 -2.95 -25.36 4.95
N ASN A 244 -2.99 -25.60 6.25
CA ASN A 244 -3.48 -26.85 6.84
C ASN A 244 -5.00 -26.81 7.14
N HIS A 245 -5.69 -25.71 6.85
CA HIS A 245 -7.14 -25.63 6.99
C HIS A 245 -7.81 -26.53 5.92
N PRO A 246 -8.78 -27.39 6.28
CA PRO A 246 -9.32 -28.40 5.36
C PRO A 246 -10.04 -27.83 4.14
N LEU A 247 -10.52 -26.58 4.23
CA LEU A 247 -11.18 -25.87 3.14
C LEU A 247 -10.21 -24.99 2.31
N CYS A 248 -8.91 -24.95 2.63
CA CYS A 248 -7.94 -24.11 1.95
C CYS A 248 -7.22 -24.88 0.84
N LEU A 249 -7.40 -24.46 -0.41
CA LEU A 249 -6.64 -24.98 -1.54
C LEU A 249 -5.22 -24.42 -1.59
N GLY A 250 -4.94 -23.29 -0.92
CA GLY A 250 -3.69 -22.55 -1.04
C GLY A 250 -3.64 -21.64 -2.28
N CYS A 251 -2.44 -21.32 -2.76
CA CYS A 251 -2.22 -20.44 -3.90
C CYS A 251 -2.23 -21.18 -5.26
N TRP A 252 -3.23 -22.04 -5.46
CA TRP A 252 -3.35 -22.91 -6.65
C TRP A 252 -4.56 -22.59 -7.51
N ILE A 253 -5.25 -21.49 -7.23
CA ILE A 253 -6.54 -21.17 -7.87
C ILE A 253 -6.38 -20.84 -9.36
N GLU A 254 -5.22 -20.33 -9.77
CA GLU A 254 -4.89 -20.04 -11.16
C GLU A 254 -4.42 -21.28 -11.96
N ARG A 255 -4.27 -22.42 -11.29
CA ARG A 255 -3.74 -23.65 -11.87
C ARG A 255 -4.85 -24.49 -12.48
N GLU A 256 -4.49 -25.28 -13.49
CA GLU A 256 -5.43 -26.16 -14.19
C GLU A 256 -6.19 -27.11 -13.25
N LEU A 257 -5.54 -27.54 -12.17
CA LEU A 257 -6.15 -28.42 -11.16
C LEU A 257 -7.39 -27.79 -10.49
N ALA A 258 -7.43 -26.47 -10.34
CA ALA A 258 -8.55 -25.77 -9.72
C ALA A 258 -9.66 -25.40 -10.71
N ARG A 259 -9.42 -25.54 -12.03
CA ARG A 259 -10.38 -25.14 -13.08
C ARG A 259 -11.73 -25.85 -12.96
N PRO A 260 -11.82 -27.19 -12.79
CA PRO A 260 -13.12 -27.85 -12.64
C PRO A 260 -13.92 -27.31 -11.44
N MET A 261 -13.24 -26.96 -10.34
CA MET A 261 -13.88 -26.41 -9.15
C MET A 261 -14.43 -25.00 -9.40
N LEU A 262 -13.71 -24.17 -10.16
CA LEU A 262 -14.17 -22.84 -10.58
C LEU A 262 -15.37 -22.92 -11.53
N GLU A 263 -15.36 -23.88 -12.46
CA GLU A 263 -16.49 -24.11 -13.39
C GLU A 263 -17.75 -24.59 -12.66
N ASP A 264 -17.57 -25.52 -11.72
CA ASP A 264 -18.66 -26.11 -10.94
C ASP A 264 -19.23 -25.14 -9.90
N ALA A 265 -18.45 -24.16 -9.43
CA ALA A 265 -18.89 -23.16 -8.47
C ALA A 265 -20.12 -22.40 -8.99
N ASP A 266 -21.12 -22.22 -8.14
CA ASP A 266 -22.33 -21.46 -8.46
C ASP A 266 -22.28 -20.02 -7.95
N VAL A 267 -21.45 -19.73 -6.96
CA VAL A 267 -21.07 -18.38 -6.51
C VAL A 267 -19.58 -18.34 -6.21
N ILE A 268 -18.91 -17.29 -6.70
CA ILE A 268 -17.49 -17.03 -6.39
C ILE A 268 -17.40 -15.69 -5.68
N VAL A 269 -16.95 -15.71 -4.42
CA VAL A 269 -16.72 -14.50 -3.61
C VAL A 269 -15.26 -14.13 -3.70
N VAL A 270 -14.95 -13.07 -4.44
CA VAL A 270 -13.62 -12.48 -4.52
C VAL A 270 -13.46 -11.42 -3.45
N VAL A 271 -12.40 -11.53 -2.65
CA VAL A 271 -12.13 -10.63 -1.52
C VAL A 271 -10.76 -9.99 -1.70
N GLY A 272 -10.73 -8.67 -1.89
CA GLY A 272 -9.51 -7.86 -1.93
C GLY A 272 -8.54 -8.26 -3.05
N CYS A 273 -9.06 -8.64 -4.21
CA CYS A 273 -8.28 -9.14 -5.34
C CYS A 273 -8.55 -8.32 -6.61
N GLY A 274 -7.47 -7.94 -7.29
CA GLY A 274 -7.52 -7.19 -8.54
C GLY A 274 -7.78 -8.02 -9.79
N LEU A 275 -7.82 -9.35 -9.68
CA LEU A 275 -8.02 -10.31 -10.77
C LEU A 275 -7.10 -9.99 -11.96
N THR A 276 -5.81 -9.76 -11.68
CA THR A 276 -4.81 -9.39 -12.69
C THR A 276 -4.45 -10.57 -13.59
N GLU A 277 -3.61 -10.33 -14.59
CA GLU A 277 -3.12 -11.38 -15.50
C GLU A 277 -2.57 -12.59 -14.73
N ILE A 278 -1.76 -12.36 -13.69
CA ILE A 278 -1.16 -13.45 -12.92
C ILE A 278 -2.18 -14.17 -12.03
N ASP A 279 -3.13 -13.43 -11.45
CA ASP A 279 -4.17 -13.99 -10.58
C ASP A 279 -5.15 -14.90 -11.34
N THR A 280 -5.26 -14.67 -12.66
CA THR A 280 -6.32 -15.26 -13.50
C THR A 280 -5.77 -16.03 -14.70
N ARG A 281 -4.45 -16.25 -14.74
CA ARG A 281 -3.76 -16.91 -15.85
C ARG A 281 -4.14 -16.29 -17.21
N GLY A 282 -3.91 -14.98 -17.34
CA GLY A 282 -4.25 -14.22 -18.54
C GLY A 282 -5.76 -14.08 -18.75
N TRP A 283 -6.53 -13.85 -17.68
CA TRP A 283 -7.98 -13.68 -17.72
C TRP A 283 -8.74 -14.90 -18.28
N THR A 284 -8.17 -16.09 -18.13
CA THR A 284 -8.75 -17.35 -18.65
C THR A 284 -9.52 -18.13 -17.60
N LEU A 285 -9.54 -17.69 -16.34
CA LEU A 285 -10.33 -18.34 -15.30
C LEU A 285 -11.83 -18.17 -15.57
N PRO A 286 -12.65 -19.23 -15.39
CA PRO A 286 -14.07 -19.22 -15.67
C PRO A 286 -14.87 -18.60 -14.50
N LEU A 287 -14.75 -17.27 -14.32
CA LEU A 287 -15.35 -16.56 -13.18
C LEU A 287 -16.68 -15.85 -13.49
N SER A 288 -17.04 -15.70 -14.77
CA SER A 288 -18.12 -14.80 -15.21
C SER A 288 -19.53 -15.21 -14.73
N ASP A 289 -20.41 -14.21 -14.61
CA ASP A 289 -21.85 -14.30 -14.25
C ASP A 289 -22.20 -14.75 -12.82
N LYS A 290 -21.21 -15.14 -12.02
CA LYS A 290 -21.39 -15.67 -10.65
C LYS A 290 -20.57 -14.94 -9.59
N LEU A 291 -19.92 -13.86 -9.99
CA LEU A 291 -18.88 -13.18 -9.23
C LEU A 291 -19.47 -12.15 -8.26
N ILE A 292 -19.12 -12.28 -6.99
CA ILE A 292 -19.30 -11.24 -5.97
C ILE A 292 -17.91 -10.72 -5.64
N GLN A 293 -17.67 -9.41 -5.80
CA GLN A 293 -16.35 -8.82 -5.59
C GLN A 293 -16.38 -7.77 -4.48
N ILE A 294 -15.56 -7.98 -3.45
CA ILE A 294 -15.32 -7.06 -2.35
C ILE A 294 -13.95 -6.42 -2.56
N ASP A 295 -13.89 -5.10 -2.66
CA ASP A 295 -12.62 -4.38 -2.72
C ASP A 295 -12.75 -2.97 -2.13
N ALA A 296 -11.70 -2.46 -1.48
CA ALA A 296 -11.68 -1.10 -0.96
C ALA A 296 -11.55 -0.04 -2.08
N CYS A 297 -11.12 -0.46 -3.27
CA CYS A 297 -10.91 0.35 -4.45
C CYS A 297 -12.07 0.11 -5.45
N PRO A 298 -13.04 1.03 -5.57
CA PRO A 298 -14.18 0.89 -6.49
C PRO A 298 -13.76 0.62 -7.94
N GLU A 299 -12.64 1.20 -8.38
CA GLU A 299 -12.10 1.06 -9.74
C GLU A 299 -11.56 -0.35 -10.04
N THR A 300 -11.39 -1.18 -9.00
CA THR A 300 -10.96 -2.58 -9.13
C THR A 300 -12.14 -3.51 -9.38
N ILE A 301 -13.32 -3.11 -8.91
CA ILE A 301 -14.55 -3.90 -8.99
C ILE A 301 -15.05 -3.90 -10.45
N GLY A 302 -15.25 -5.09 -11.01
CA GLY A 302 -15.76 -5.22 -12.38
C GLY A 302 -14.76 -4.84 -13.48
N ARG A 303 -13.49 -4.54 -13.14
CA ARG A 303 -12.49 -4.06 -14.10
C ARG A 303 -12.12 -5.10 -15.16
N ASN A 304 -11.95 -6.35 -14.73
CA ASN A 304 -11.42 -7.44 -15.55
C ASN A 304 -12.43 -8.55 -15.83
N TYR A 305 -13.46 -8.66 -15.00
CA TYR A 305 -14.52 -9.66 -15.09
C TYR A 305 -15.84 -8.99 -14.71
N ASP A 306 -16.93 -9.38 -15.37
CA ASP A 306 -18.26 -8.92 -15.00
C ASP A 306 -18.63 -9.42 -13.61
N VAL A 307 -19.14 -8.50 -12.77
CA VAL A 307 -19.54 -8.77 -11.39
C VAL A 307 -21.06 -8.78 -11.26
N ALA A 308 -21.59 -9.81 -10.62
CA ALA A 308 -23.00 -9.87 -10.26
C ALA A 308 -23.32 -8.92 -9.10
N VAL A 309 -22.40 -8.80 -8.14
CA VAL A 309 -22.48 -7.83 -7.03
C VAL A 309 -21.09 -7.28 -6.75
N GLY A 310 -20.97 -5.95 -6.74
CA GLY A 310 -19.76 -5.23 -6.34
C GLY A 310 -19.96 -4.56 -4.98
N MET A 311 -19.04 -4.79 -4.05
CA MET A 311 -19.05 -4.21 -2.71
C MET A 311 -17.79 -3.37 -2.48
N ALA A 312 -17.93 -2.05 -2.64
CA ALA A 312 -16.86 -1.10 -2.38
C ALA A 312 -16.72 -0.84 -0.87
N GLY A 313 -15.66 -1.36 -0.26
CA GLY A 313 -15.41 -1.22 1.18
C GLY A 313 -14.16 -1.98 1.63
N ASP A 314 -13.67 -1.65 2.83
CA ASP A 314 -12.59 -2.39 3.47
C ASP A 314 -13.00 -3.86 3.66
N PRO A 315 -12.27 -4.84 3.10
CA PRO A 315 -12.72 -6.23 3.08
C PRO A 315 -13.07 -6.80 4.46
N LYS A 316 -12.27 -6.48 5.47
CA LYS A 316 -12.54 -6.90 6.85
C LYS A 316 -13.87 -6.33 7.35
N THR A 317 -14.10 -5.03 7.14
CA THR A 317 -15.33 -4.36 7.55
C THR A 317 -16.54 -4.93 6.82
N VAL A 318 -16.43 -5.16 5.50
CA VAL A 318 -17.52 -5.72 4.67
C VAL A 318 -17.87 -7.14 5.09
N LEU A 319 -16.88 -7.98 5.40
CA LEU A 319 -17.12 -9.36 5.85
C LEU A 319 -17.78 -9.45 7.24
N ALA A 320 -17.66 -8.39 8.04
CA ALA A 320 -18.28 -8.31 9.37
C ALA A 320 -19.72 -7.76 9.34
N GLN A 321 -20.12 -7.08 8.25
CA GLN A 321 -21.49 -6.61 8.01
C GLN A 321 -22.43 -7.78 7.71
#